data_AF-A0A2D6NEU3-F1
#
_entry.id   AF-A0A2D6NEU3-F1
#
_cell.length_a   1.000
_cell.length_b   1.000
_cell.length_c   1.000
_cell.angle_alpha   90.00
_cell.angle_beta   90.00
_cell.angle_gamma   90.00
#
_symmetry.space_group_name_H-M   'P 1'
#
loop_
_entity.id
_entity.type
_entity.pdbx_description
1 polymer ?
#
loop_
_entity_poly.entity_id
_entity_poly.type
_entity_poly.pdbx_seq_one_letter_code
_entity_poly.pdbx_strand_id
1 'polypeptide(L)'
;MINGFLISIICFLGLFIGLFIASKTEEELKSGKKYFILLQKSFFILIVFFVLYEYNFLFLGIILLVMLSLFFFWTKRDFHKQMYFVLAFGLFASFNNNSITIPLLVFFFGLLTGTLFFINYKKKNLIVLAKKLFFKYYFFILIMISLFILEYFVELIL
;
A
#
# COMPACT_ATOMS: atom_id res chain seq x y z
N MET A 1 -0.72 10.87 -16.70
CA MET A 1 0.60 10.30 -16.31
C MET A 1 1.35 11.03 -15.18
N ILE A 2 1.84 12.26 -15.35
CA ILE A 2 2.74 12.93 -14.37
C ILE A 2 2.11 13.00 -12.96
N ASN A 3 0.83 13.35 -12.87
CA ASN A 3 0.12 13.42 -11.59
C ASN A 3 0.02 12.05 -10.91
N GLY A 4 -0.26 10.97 -11.65
CA GLY A 4 -0.32 9.61 -11.10
C GLY A 4 1.02 9.15 -10.55
N PHE A 5 2.12 9.44 -11.25
CA PHE A 5 3.46 9.11 -10.78
C PHE A 5 3.79 9.81 -9.45
N LEU A 6 3.53 11.12 -9.36
CA LEU A 6 3.71 11.88 -8.12
C LEU A 6 2.82 11.35 -6.98
N ILE A 7 1.56 11.03 -7.27
CA ILE A 7 0.64 10.44 -6.30
C ILE A 7 1.16 9.09 -5.79
N SER A 8 1.74 8.25 -6.66
CA SER A 8 2.33 6.96 -6.23
C SER A 8 3.50 7.14 -5.27
N ILE A 9 4.34 8.17 -5.48
CA ILE A 9 5.43 8.55 -4.57
C ILE A 9 4.84 9.01 -3.23
N ILE A 10 3.83 9.88 -3.24
CA ILE A 10 3.14 10.36 -2.03
C ILE A 10 2.58 9.17 -1.25
N CYS A 11 1.89 8.24 -1.90
CA CYS A 11 1.35 7.05 -1.27
C CYS A 11 2.44 6.19 -0.62
N PHE A 12 3.58 6.04 -1.29
CA PHE A 12 4.73 5.35 -0.73
C PHE A 12 5.35 6.09 0.46
N LEU A 13 5.37 7.42 0.45
CA LEU A 13 5.85 8.24 1.57
C LEU A 13 5.03 8.03 2.86
N GLY A 14 3.76 7.63 2.76
CA GLY A 14 2.94 7.24 3.90
C GLY A 14 3.64 6.22 4.81
N LEU A 15 4.40 5.27 4.24
CA LEU A 15 5.20 4.31 5.01
C LEU A 15 6.22 4.99 5.93
N PHE A 16 6.97 5.95 5.39
CA PHE A 16 8.02 6.63 6.15
C PHE A 16 7.44 7.62 7.15
N ILE A 17 6.36 8.30 6.80
CA ILE A 17 5.68 9.22 7.72
C ILE A 17 5.12 8.42 8.90
N GLY A 18 4.51 7.26 8.66
CA GLY A 18 4.00 6.39 9.71
C GLY A 18 5.11 5.88 10.64
N LEU A 19 6.27 5.58 10.08
CA LEU A 19 7.46 5.20 10.84
C LEU A 19 8.02 6.37 11.65
N PHE A 20 8.04 7.57 11.07
CA PHE A 20 8.49 8.79 11.75
C PHE A 20 7.60 9.17 12.92
N ILE A 21 6.27 9.20 12.72
CA ILE A 21 5.30 9.44 13.80
C ILE A 21 5.51 8.44 14.92
N ALA A 22 5.67 7.16 14.57
CA ALA A 22 5.83 6.10 15.54
C ALA A 22 7.08 6.24 16.42
N SER A 23 8.15 6.82 15.88
CA SER A 23 9.38 7.10 16.63
C SER A 23 9.24 8.21 17.67
N LYS A 24 8.20 9.04 17.56
CA LYS A 24 7.92 10.15 18.48
C LYS A 24 6.89 9.78 19.55
N THR A 25 6.07 8.75 19.31
CA THR A 25 4.96 8.35 20.20
C THR A 25 5.15 6.92 20.75
N GLU A 26 6.40 6.49 20.96
CA GLU A 26 6.73 5.08 21.27
C GLU A 26 5.99 4.51 22.50
N GLU A 27 5.72 5.36 23.49
CA GLU A 27 5.08 4.96 24.76
C GLU A 27 3.61 4.56 24.56
N GLU A 28 2.88 5.29 23.72
CA GLU A 28 1.46 5.07 23.43
C GLU A 28 1.22 3.89 22.48
N LEU A 29 2.21 3.58 21.64
CA LEU A 29 2.05 2.56 20.59
C LEU A 29 1.93 1.13 21.10
N LYS A 30 2.47 0.83 22.29
CA LYS A 30 2.44 -0.53 22.85
C LYS A 30 1.01 -0.97 23.16
N SER A 31 0.24 -0.13 23.83
CA SER A 31 -1.18 -0.37 24.12
C SER A 31 -2.04 -0.22 22.85
N GLY A 32 -1.66 0.70 21.94
CA GLY A 32 -2.37 0.99 20.69
C GLY A 32 -2.30 -0.11 19.62
N LYS A 33 -1.36 -1.06 19.69
CA LYS A 33 -1.05 -2.01 18.60
C LYS A 33 -2.28 -2.72 18.01
N LYS A 34 -3.20 -3.20 18.85
CA LYS A 34 -4.41 -3.91 18.39
C LYS A 34 -5.30 -3.02 17.53
N TYR A 35 -5.42 -1.74 17.90
CA TYR A 35 -6.21 -0.75 17.15
C TYR A 35 -5.57 -0.42 15.82
N PHE A 36 -4.23 -0.26 15.76
CA PHE A 36 -3.53 -0.08 14.48
C PHE A 36 -3.73 -1.26 13.53
N ILE A 37 -3.72 -2.50 14.03
CA ILE A 37 -3.99 -3.70 13.21
C ILE A 37 -5.44 -3.70 12.71
N LEU A 38 -6.40 -3.38 13.58
CA LEU A 38 -7.81 -3.32 13.21
C LEU A 38 -8.05 -2.23 12.16
N LEU A 39 -7.49 -1.04 12.38
CA LEU A 39 -7.60 0.09 11.46
C LEU A 39 -6.95 -0.23 10.11
N GLN A 40 -5.77 -0.86 10.09
CA GLN A 40 -5.10 -1.28 8.85
C GLN A 40 -5.98 -2.23 8.04
N LYS A 41 -6.64 -3.20 8.70
CA LYS A 41 -7.59 -4.11 8.05
C LYS A 41 -8.81 -3.36 7.51
N SER A 42 -9.36 -2.42 8.26
CA SER A 42 -10.49 -1.59 7.81
C SER A 42 -10.13 -0.76 6.57
N PHE A 43 -8.97 -0.11 6.56
CA PHE A 43 -8.49 0.62 5.37
C PHE A 43 -8.30 -0.30 4.18
N PHE A 44 -7.77 -1.51 4.37
CA PHE A 44 -7.66 -2.48 3.29
C PHE A 44 -9.02 -2.86 2.70
N ILE A 45 -10.01 -3.16 3.55
CA ILE A 45 -11.37 -3.47 3.12
C ILE A 45 -11.98 -2.29 2.35
N LEU A 46 -11.79 -1.06 2.84
CA LEU A 46 -12.25 0.14 2.15
C LEU A 46 -11.59 0.28 0.77
N ILE A 47 -10.27 0.08 0.66
CA ILE A 47 -9.57 0.15 -0.63
C ILE A 47 -10.16 -0.87 -1.60
N VAL A 48 -10.34 -2.13 -1.16
CA VAL A 48 -10.94 -3.17 -2.00
C VAL A 48 -12.36 -2.79 -2.42
N PHE A 49 -13.18 -2.28 -1.51
CA PHE A 49 -14.53 -1.82 -1.80
C PHE A 49 -14.56 -0.70 -2.84
N PHE A 50 -13.73 0.34 -2.68
CA PHE A 50 -13.68 1.46 -3.62
C PHE A 50 -13.12 1.04 -4.98
N VAL A 51 -12.12 0.15 -5.02
CA VAL A 51 -11.64 -0.43 -6.29
C VAL A 51 -12.77 -1.20 -6.99
N LEU A 52 -13.55 -2.00 -6.27
CA LEU A 52 -14.69 -2.73 -6.88
C LEU A 52 -15.83 -1.80 -7.30
N TYR A 53 -16.05 -0.70 -6.57
CA TYR A 53 -17.09 0.27 -6.88
C TYR A 53 -16.75 1.10 -8.13
N GLU A 54 -15.50 1.57 -8.25
CA GLU A 54 -15.07 2.41 -9.36
C GLU A 54 -14.82 1.62 -10.66
N TYR A 55 -14.44 0.34 -10.55
CA TYR A 55 -14.20 -0.52 -11.71
C TYR A 55 -15.34 -1.51 -11.84
N ASN A 56 -16.26 -1.24 -12.78
CA ASN A 56 -17.44 -2.06 -13.09
C ASN A 56 -17.08 -3.42 -13.77
N PHE A 57 -15.89 -3.95 -13.49
CA PHE A 57 -15.33 -5.15 -14.11
C PHE A 57 -15.26 -6.29 -13.10
N LEU A 58 -16.26 -7.17 -13.19
CA LEU A 58 -16.22 -8.55 -12.70
C LEU A 58 -14.84 -9.20 -12.91
N PHE A 59 -14.15 -8.93 -14.02
CA PHE A 59 -12.86 -9.54 -14.34
C PHE A 59 -11.69 -9.03 -13.46
N LEU A 60 -11.63 -7.72 -13.19
CA LEU A 60 -10.61 -7.14 -12.29
C LEU A 60 -10.87 -7.56 -10.85
N GLY A 61 -12.15 -7.62 -10.45
CA GLY A 61 -12.61 -8.14 -9.17
C GLY A 61 -12.28 -9.62 -8.98
N ILE A 62 -12.43 -10.45 -10.02
CA ILE A 62 -12.05 -11.87 -10.01
C ILE A 62 -10.53 -12.03 -9.92
N ILE A 63 -9.73 -11.24 -10.63
CA ILE A 63 -8.27 -11.28 -10.52
C ILE A 63 -7.83 -10.87 -9.10
N LEU A 64 -8.42 -9.81 -8.54
CA LEU A 64 -8.22 -9.39 -7.15
C LEU A 64 -8.62 -10.47 -6.15
N LEU A 65 -9.77 -11.13 -6.35
CA LEU A 65 -10.27 -12.23 -5.51
C LEU A 65 -9.41 -13.48 -5.60
N VAL A 66 -8.94 -13.85 -6.81
CA VAL A 66 -8.04 -14.99 -7.03
C VAL A 66 -6.70 -14.71 -6.37
N MET A 67 -6.15 -13.50 -6.53
CA MET A 67 -4.94 -13.08 -5.84
C MET A 67 -5.13 -13.06 -4.31
N LEU A 68 -6.26 -12.56 -3.80
CA LEU A 68 -6.64 -12.59 -2.39
C LEU A 68 -6.82 -14.01 -1.85
N SER A 69 -7.32 -14.95 -2.66
CA SER A 69 -7.53 -16.35 -2.28
C SER A 69 -6.21 -17.13 -2.21
N LEU A 70 -5.33 -16.96 -3.20
CA LEU A 70 -3.97 -17.50 -3.21
C LEU A 70 -3.15 -16.90 -2.06
N PHE A 71 -3.38 -15.63 -1.74
CA PHE A 71 -2.80 -14.89 -0.63
C PHE A 71 -3.23 -15.42 0.75
N PHE A 72 -4.51 -15.79 0.92
CA PHE A 72 -5.01 -16.38 2.17
C PHE A 72 -4.52 -17.82 2.38
N PHE A 73 -4.38 -18.58 1.29
CA PHE A 73 -3.96 -19.99 1.34
C PHE A 73 -2.47 -20.17 1.62
N TRP A 74 -1.61 -19.21 1.24
CA TRP A 74 -0.16 -19.46 1.18
C TRP A 74 0.71 -18.88 2.29
N THR A 75 0.22 -18.00 3.17
CA THR A 75 1.18 -17.29 4.05
C THR A 75 0.63 -16.80 5.39
N LYS A 76 0.88 -17.58 6.46
CA LYS A 76 0.73 -17.12 7.85
C LYS A 76 1.82 -16.11 8.29
N ARG A 77 2.85 -15.84 7.48
CA ARG A 77 4.08 -15.15 7.94
C ARG A 77 4.35 -13.77 7.35
N ASP A 78 3.78 -13.40 6.21
CA ASP A 78 4.18 -12.17 5.47
C ASP A 78 3.03 -11.35 4.85
N PHE A 79 1.83 -11.44 5.45
CA PHE A 79 0.60 -10.72 5.06
C PHE A 79 0.83 -9.26 4.62
N HIS A 80 1.64 -8.50 5.36
CA HIS A 80 1.87 -7.08 5.07
C HIS A 80 2.63 -6.79 3.76
N LYS A 81 3.59 -7.65 3.36
CA LYS A 81 4.34 -7.45 2.11
C LYS A 81 3.43 -7.61 0.90
N GLN A 82 2.61 -8.64 0.96
CA GLN A 82 1.77 -9.04 -0.14
C GLN A 82 0.61 -8.05 -0.35
N MET A 83 0.11 -7.40 0.71
CA MET A 83 -0.93 -6.38 0.57
C MET A 83 -0.44 -5.21 -0.26
N TYR A 84 0.78 -4.76 -0.01
CA TYR A 84 1.37 -3.65 -0.76
C TYR A 84 1.47 -3.95 -2.26
N PHE A 85 1.71 -5.20 -2.66
CA PHE A 85 1.67 -5.61 -4.07
C PHE A 85 0.27 -5.39 -4.68
N VAL A 86 -0.78 -5.86 -4.00
CA VAL A 86 -2.17 -5.70 -4.46
C VAL A 86 -2.56 -4.22 -4.53
N LEU A 87 -2.09 -3.41 -3.58
CA LEU A 87 -2.35 -1.96 -3.56
C LEU A 87 -1.74 -1.23 -4.76
N ALA A 88 -0.62 -1.70 -5.32
CA ALA A 88 -0.04 -1.09 -6.53
C ALA A 88 -1.01 -1.18 -7.72
N PHE A 89 -1.66 -2.33 -7.91
CA PHE A 89 -2.64 -2.51 -8.99
C PHE A 89 -3.90 -1.68 -8.76
N GLY A 90 -4.43 -1.66 -7.54
CA GLY A 90 -5.60 -0.82 -7.21
C GLY A 90 -5.31 0.67 -7.40
N LEU A 91 -4.11 1.11 -7.04
CA LEU A 91 -3.66 2.49 -7.21
C LEU A 91 -3.47 2.85 -8.69
N PHE A 92 -2.82 1.99 -9.47
CA PHE A 92 -2.65 2.20 -10.91
C PHE A 92 -4.01 2.30 -11.61
N ALA A 93 -4.94 1.38 -11.30
CA ALA A 93 -6.29 1.44 -11.84
C ALA A 93 -6.89 2.83 -11.58
N SER A 94 -6.90 3.28 -10.31
CA SER A 94 -7.52 4.55 -9.87
C SER A 94 -7.12 5.80 -10.67
N PHE A 95 -5.94 5.80 -11.29
CA PHE A 95 -5.47 6.94 -12.09
C PHE A 95 -6.26 7.15 -13.38
N ASN A 96 -6.78 6.07 -13.98
CA ASN A 96 -7.59 6.18 -15.18
C ASN A 96 -8.93 6.89 -14.91
N ASN A 97 -9.46 6.75 -13.69
CA ASN A 97 -10.72 7.38 -13.28
C ASN A 97 -10.54 8.75 -12.61
N ASN A 98 -9.32 9.29 -12.54
CA ASN A 98 -8.99 10.54 -11.82
C ASN A 98 -9.47 10.57 -10.35
N SER A 99 -9.62 9.41 -9.71
CA SER A 99 -10.07 9.32 -8.32
C SER A 99 -8.91 9.50 -7.34
N ILE A 100 -9.07 10.42 -6.39
CA ILE A 100 -8.09 10.67 -5.31
C ILE A 100 -8.35 9.75 -4.11
N THR A 101 -9.53 9.13 -4.05
CA THR A 101 -10.00 8.34 -2.91
C THR A 101 -9.11 7.14 -2.64
N ILE A 102 -8.85 6.32 -3.66
CA ILE A 102 -7.99 5.13 -3.52
C ILE A 102 -6.56 5.52 -3.13
N PRO A 103 -5.88 6.48 -3.79
CA PRO A 103 -4.57 6.95 -3.35
C PRO A 103 -4.52 7.42 -1.90
N LEU A 104 -5.51 8.19 -1.46
CA LEU A 104 -5.59 8.68 -0.08
C LEU A 104 -5.73 7.52 0.91
N LEU A 105 -6.56 6.51 0.61
CA LEU A 105 -6.69 5.31 1.43
C LEU A 105 -5.39 4.48 1.45
N VAL A 106 -4.69 4.35 0.33
CA VAL A 106 -3.39 3.67 0.24
C VAL A 106 -2.33 4.41 1.07
N PHE A 107 -2.33 5.74 1.04
CA PHE A 107 -1.46 6.56 1.90
C PHE A 107 -1.71 6.30 3.39
N PHE A 108 -2.97 6.31 3.83
CA PHE A 108 -3.33 5.97 5.21
C PHE A 108 -2.97 4.54 5.59
N PHE A 109 -3.20 3.59 4.69
CA PHE A 109 -2.74 2.21 4.89
C PHE A 109 -1.22 2.15 5.08
N GLY A 110 -0.47 2.96 4.33
CA GLY A 110 0.98 3.09 4.48
C GLY A 110 1.42 3.68 5.80
N LEU A 111 0.75 4.73 6.27
CA LEU A 111 0.97 5.28 7.62
C LEU A 111 0.87 4.19 8.68
N LEU A 112 -0.23 3.44 8.68
CA LEU A 112 -0.45 2.37 9.67
C LEU A 112 0.58 1.25 9.54
N THR A 113 0.97 0.91 8.31
CA THR A 113 1.98 -0.11 8.03
C THR A 113 3.36 0.31 8.55
N GLY A 114 3.76 1.57 8.35
CA GLY A 114 4.99 2.15 8.88
C GLY A 114 5.03 2.14 10.40
N THR A 115 3.91 2.53 11.04
CA THR A 115 3.78 2.51 12.49
C THR A 115 3.87 1.09 13.07
N LEU A 116 3.16 0.13 12.49
CA LEU A 116 3.22 -1.27 12.91
C LEU A 116 4.61 -1.89 12.70
N PHE A 117 5.30 -1.51 11.62
CA PHE A 117 6.67 -1.92 11.36
C PHE A 117 7.61 -1.46 12.48
N PHE A 118 7.47 -0.21 12.93
CA PHE A 118 8.25 0.33 14.04
C PHE A 118 8.04 -0.47 15.33
N ILE A 119 6.78 -0.73 15.69
CA ILE A 119 6.40 -1.49 16.90
C ILE A 119 7.05 -2.89 16.91
N ASN A 120 7.08 -3.57 15.76
CA ASN A 120 7.57 -4.94 15.67
C ASN A 120 9.10 -5.06 15.75
N TYR A 121 9.85 -4.02 15.36
CA TYR A 121 11.32 -4.08 15.30
C TYR A 121 12.06 -3.47 16.50
N LYS A 122 11.33 -3.11 17.57
CA LYS A 122 11.82 -2.67 18.90
C LYS A 122 13.03 -1.70 18.84
N LYS A 123 12.76 -0.39 18.75
CA LYS A 123 13.69 0.73 18.99
C LYS A 123 15.09 0.58 18.34
N LYS A 124 15.13 0.19 17.06
CA LYS A 124 16.36 0.31 16.26
C LYS A 124 16.47 1.73 15.71
N ASN A 125 17.68 2.16 15.39
CA ASN A 125 17.94 3.45 14.74
C ASN A 125 16.96 3.66 13.55
N LEU A 126 16.29 4.81 13.51
CA LEU A 126 15.26 5.16 12.54
C LEU A 126 15.76 4.99 11.10
N ILE A 127 17.01 5.35 10.81
CA ILE A 127 17.62 5.21 9.49
C ILE A 127 17.71 3.73 9.08
N VAL A 128 18.09 2.85 10.02
CA VAL A 128 18.18 1.40 9.78
C VAL A 128 16.79 0.82 9.54
N LEU A 129 15.79 1.29 10.29
CA LEU A 129 14.40 0.86 10.08
C LEU A 129 13.84 1.36 8.76
N ALA A 130 14.09 2.62 8.38
CA ALA A 130 13.68 3.18 7.10
C ALA A 130 14.30 2.42 5.91
N LYS A 131 15.59 2.09 5.97
CA LYS A 131 16.24 1.23 4.97
C LYS A 131 15.56 -0.14 4.87
N LYS A 132 15.30 -0.79 6.00
CA LYS A 132 14.61 -2.09 6.01
C LYS A 132 13.17 -1.99 5.48
N LEU A 133 12.46 -0.92 5.81
CA LEU A 133 11.11 -0.65 5.31
C LEU A 133 11.15 -0.47 3.78
N PHE A 134 12.10 0.31 3.27
CA PHE A 134 12.30 0.50 1.83
C PHE A 134 12.55 -0.85 1.13
N PHE A 135 13.54 -1.63 1.56
CA PHE A 135 13.81 -2.96 0.98
C PHE A 135 12.68 -3.97 1.19
N LYS A 136 11.78 -3.74 2.14
CA LYS A 136 10.60 -4.59 2.32
C LYS A 136 9.51 -4.29 1.29
N TYR A 137 9.37 -3.05 0.86
CA TYR A 137 8.28 -2.58 0.01
C TYR A 137 8.74 -1.99 -1.34
N TYR A 138 10.03 -2.05 -1.69
CA TYR A 138 10.54 -1.48 -2.96
C TYR A 138 9.87 -2.06 -4.21
N PHE A 139 9.38 -3.31 -4.14
CA PHE A 139 8.60 -3.93 -5.20
C PHE A 139 7.35 -3.13 -5.56
N PHE A 140 6.73 -2.43 -4.60
CA PHE A 140 5.62 -1.52 -4.89
C PHE A 140 6.03 -0.46 -5.91
N ILE A 141 7.16 0.21 -5.67
CA ILE A 141 7.67 1.24 -6.58
C ILE A 141 8.02 0.63 -7.94
N LEU A 142 8.69 -0.53 -7.94
CA LEU A 142 9.06 -1.20 -9.20
C LEU A 142 7.83 -1.51 -10.06
N ILE A 143 6.77 -2.07 -9.46
CA ILE A 143 5.53 -2.38 -10.17
C ILE A 143 4.88 -1.11 -10.70
N MET A 144 4.80 -0.06 -9.87
CA MET A 144 4.24 1.22 -10.31
C MET A 144 5.00 1.78 -11.50
N ILE A 145 6.34 1.79 -11.46
CA ILE A 145 7.18 2.24 -12.58
C ILE A 145 6.93 1.38 -13.83
N SER A 146 6.90 0.05 -13.68
CA SER A 146 6.62 -0.86 -14.81
C SER A 146 5.26 -0.61 -15.44
N LEU A 147 4.21 -0.37 -14.63
CA LEU A 147 2.87 -0.08 -15.11
C LEU A 147 2.81 1.27 -15.83
N PHE A 148 3.47 2.31 -15.32
CA PHE A 148 3.55 3.61 -16.01
C PHE A 148 4.31 3.53 -17.34
N ILE A 149 5.40 2.77 -17.40
CA ILE A 149 6.14 2.55 -18.65
C ILE A 149 5.23 1.82 -19.66
N LEU A 150 4.51 0.78 -19.23
CA LEU A 150 3.57 0.06 -20.08
C LEU A 150 2.48 0.99 -20.64
N GLU A 151 1.85 1.79 -19.78
CA GLU A 151 0.82 2.76 -20.17
C GLU A 151 1.37 3.76 -21.21
N TYR A 152 2.58 4.29 -20.99
CA TYR A 152 3.26 5.19 -21.92
C TYR A 152 3.48 4.56 -23.30
N PHE A 153 3.89 3.29 -23.36
CA PHE A 153 4.03 2.58 -24.63
C PHE A 153 2.69 2.34 -25.33
N VAL A 154 1.62 2.04 -24.58
CA VAL A 154 0.29 1.86 -25.16
C VAL A 154 -0.23 3.18 -25.76
N GLU A 155 -0.05 4.31 -25.09
CA GLU A 155 -0.43 5.63 -25.61
C GLU A 155 0.37 6.04 -26.87
N LEU A 156 1.60 5.54 -27.05
CA LEU A 156 2.42 5.88 -28.21
C LEU A 156 2.03 5.09 -29.47
N ILE A 157 1.36 3.95 -29.30
CA ILE A 157 0.96 3.05 -30.40
C ILE A 157 -0.45 3.36 -30.91
N LEU A 158 -1.32 3.93 -30.06
CA LEU A 158 -2.70 4.29 -30.38
C LEU A 158 -2.80 5.74 -30.90
#